data_AF-A0A850P255-F1
#
_entry.id   AF-A0A850P255-F1
#
_cell.length_a   1.000
_cell.length_b   1.000
_cell.length_c   1.000
_cell.angle_alpha   90.00
_cell.angle_beta   90.00
_cell.angle_gamma   90.00
#
_symmetry.space_group_name_H-M   'P 1'
#
loop_
_entity.id
_entity.type
_entity.pdbx_description
1 polymer ?
#
loop_
_entity_poly.entity_id
_entity_poly.type
_entity_poly.pdbx_seq_one_letter_code
_entity_poly.pdbx_strand_id
1 'polypeptide(L)' 'MRAHEQSVDLTGYVPGRAAAYRQAEIRPQVSGVLEKRLFVEGTDVKTGQQLYQIYPVPYEAALEHNPI' A
#
# COMPACT_ATOMS: atom_id res chain seq x y z
N MET A 1 25.00 -32.12 -51.98
CA MET A 1 24.44 -31.62 -50.71
C MET A 1 23.37 -30.58 -51.07
N ARG A 2 22.08 -30.78 -50.71
CA ARG A 2 21.01 -29.80 -51.00
C ARG A 2 20.61 -29.11 -49.71
N ALA A 3 20.81 -27.80 -49.62
CA ALA A 3 20.32 -26.99 -48.52
C ALA A 3 18.77 -27.00 -48.54
N HIS A 4 18.16 -27.27 -47.39
CA HIS A 4 16.73 -27.10 -47.17
C HIS A 4 16.56 -25.94 -46.20
N GLU A 5 15.75 -24.97 -46.59
CA GLU A 5 15.47 -23.81 -45.75
C GLU A 5 14.62 -24.25 -44.56
N GLN A 6 15.15 -24.06 -43.35
CA GLN A 6 14.44 -24.32 -42.10
C GLN A 6 14.40 -23.02 -41.32
N SER A 7 13.19 -22.55 -41.01
CA SER A 7 12.99 -21.42 -40.12
C SER A 7 13.32 -21.83 -38.68
N VAL A 8 14.24 -21.11 -38.04
CA VAL A 8 14.61 -21.32 -36.64
C VAL A 8 14.29 -20.04 -35.87
N ASP A 9 13.52 -20.16 -34.80
CA ASP A 9 13.22 -19.05 -33.92
C ASP A 9 14.42 -18.72 -33.02
N LEU A 10 14.89 -17.47 -33.08
CA LEU A 10 15.91 -16.94 -32.18
C LEU A 10 15.24 -16.42 -30.92
N THR A 11 15.50 -17.07 -29.78
CA THR A 11 15.02 -16.62 -28.47
C THR A 11 16.14 -15.97 -27.67
N GLY A 12 15.80 -14.93 -26.90
CA GLY A 12 16.71 -14.23 -25.99
C GLY A 12 16.05 -14.01 -24.63
N TYR A 13 16.85 -14.01 -23.57
CA TYR A 13 16.37 -13.78 -22.20
C TYR A 13 16.80 -12.39 -21.71
N VAL A 14 15.88 -11.67 -21.07
CA VAL A 14 16.16 -10.38 -20.42
C VAL A 14 15.72 -10.47 -18.96
N PRO A 15 16.61 -10.20 -17.98
CA PRO A 15 16.23 -10.18 -16.58
C PRO A 15 15.36 -8.94 -16.28
N GLY A 16 14.35 -9.12 -15.42
CA GLY A 16 13.46 -8.05 -14.97
C GLY A 16 13.04 -8.23 -13.51
N ARG A 17 12.51 -7.17 -12.90
CA ARG A 17 11.92 -7.20 -11.55
C ARG A 17 10.46 -6.79 -11.63
N ALA A 18 9.60 -7.46 -10.87
CA ALA A 18 8.23 -7.02 -10.67
C ALA A 18 8.19 -5.80 -9.74
N ALA A 19 7.24 -4.90 -10.00
CA ALA A 19 6.95 -3.74 -9.15
C ALA A 19 5.46 -3.70 -8.82
N ALA A 20 5.11 -3.07 -7.70
CA ALA A 20 3.73 -2.87 -7.33
C ALA A 20 3.03 -1.97 -8.36
N TYR A 21 1.81 -2.33 -8.76
CA TYR A 21 1.01 -1.50 -9.67
C TYR A 21 0.62 -0.16 -9.01
N ARG A 22 0.37 -0.16 -7.70
CA ARG A 22 0.12 1.03 -6.88
C ARG A 22 0.81 0.86 -5.54
N GLN A 23 1.33 1.98 -5.03
CA GLN A 23 1.92 2.05 -3.70
C GLN A 23 1.33 3.26 -2.98
N ALA A 24 0.93 3.06 -1.73
CA ALA A 24 0.42 4.10 -0.86
C ALA A 24 1.23 4.10 0.44
N GLU A 25 1.64 5.29 0.87
CA GLU A 25 2.28 5.50 2.15
C GLU A 25 1.22 6.03 3.13
N ILE A 26 1.06 5.36 4.26
CA ILE A 26 0.11 5.77 5.28
C ILE A 26 0.82 6.75 6.22
N ARG A 27 0.46 8.04 6.12
CA ARG A 27 0.99 9.10 6.98
C ARG A 27 -0.12 9.69 7.85
N PRO A 28 0.12 9.88 9.17
CA PRO A 28 -0.85 10.54 10.03
C PRO A 28 -1.04 12.00 9.59
N GLN A 29 -2.30 12.45 9.57
CA GLN A 29 -2.66 13.83 9.22
C GLN A 29 -2.75 14.75 10.45
N VAL A 30 -2.78 14.16 11.64
CA VAL A 30 -2.85 14.85 12.92
C VAL A 30 -1.84 14.25 13.89
N SER A 31 -1.37 15.06 14.84
CA SER A 31 -0.44 14.61 15.88
C SER A 31 -1.16 13.81 16.97
N GLY A 32 -0.44 13.08 17.82
CA GLY A 32 -1.03 12.44 18.98
C GLY A 32 -0.40 11.10 19.31
N VAL A 33 -0.96 10.45 20.33
CA VAL A 33 -0.49 9.15 20.81
C VAL A 33 -1.25 8.05 20.09
N LEU A 34 -0.54 7.09 19.50
CA LEU A 34 -1.14 5.88 18.96
C LEU A 34 -1.64 5.01 20.11
N GLU A 35 -2.95 4.76 20.14
CA GLU A 35 -3.57 3.90 21.15
C GLU A 35 -3.59 2.45 20.67
N LYS A 36 -3.97 2.21 19.40
CA LYS A 36 -4.18 0.88 18.86
C LYS A 36 -3.77 0.77 17.39
N ARG A 37 -3.24 -0.40 17.04
CA ARG A 37 -3.13 -0.91 15.67
C ARG A 37 -4.27 -1.89 15.42
N LEU A 38 -5.04 -1.67 14.36
CA LEU A 38 -6.32 -2.35 14.10
C LEU A 38 -6.27 -3.31 12.90
N PHE A 39 -5.07 -3.66 12.44
CA PHE A 39 -4.85 -4.61 11.35
C PHE A 39 -3.68 -5.53 11.70
N VAL A 40 -3.59 -6.67 11.04
CA VAL A 40 -2.46 -7.61 11.17
C VAL A 40 -1.41 -7.27 10.11
N GLU A 41 -0.14 -7.28 10.49
CA GLU A 41 0.94 -6.97 9.54
C GLU A 41 1.07 -8.09 8.49
N GLY A 42 1.32 -7.70 7.24
CA GLY A 42 1.45 -8.64 6.12
C GLY A 42 0.11 -9.17 5.58
N THR A 43 -1.03 -8.67 6.06
CA THR A 43 -2.35 -9.06 5.53
C THR A 43 -2.95 -7.98 4.65
N ASP A 44 -3.86 -8.39 3.76
CA ASP A 44 -4.63 -7.46 2.94
C ASP A 44 -5.57 -6.59 3.79
N VAL A 45 -5.70 -5.33 3.40
CA VAL A 45 -6.62 -4.36 4.01
C VAL A 45 -7.53 -3.76 2.94
N LYS A 46 -8.74 -3.36 3.32
CA LYS A 46 -9.71 -2.77 2.41
C LYS A 46 -9.62 -1.25 2.41
N THR A 47 -10.09 -0.63 1.33
CA THR A 47 -10.23 0.83 1.28
C THR A 47 -11.18 1.31 2.40
N GLY A 48 -10.77 2.35 3.12
CA GLY A 48 -11.53 2.89 4.25
C GLY A 48 -11.43 2.08 5.55
N GLN A 49 -10.72 0.94 5.55
CA GLN A 49 -10.49 0.19 6.77
C GLN A 49 -9.65 1.01 7.75
N GLN A 50 -10.10 1.11 9.00
CA GLN A 50 -9.34 1.78 10.04
C GLN A 50 -8.07 0.99 10.36
N LEU A 51 -6.91 1.63 10.23
CA LEU A 51 -5.61 1.00 10.47
C LEU A 51 -5.06 1.32 11.87
N TYR A 52 -5.28 2.55 12.32
CA TYR A 52 -4.77 3.06 13.59
C TYR A 52 -5.85 3.85 14.33
N GLN A 53 -5.78 3.84 15.66
CA GLN A 53 -6.53 4.76 16.53
C GLN A 53 -5.54 5.70 17.20
N ILE A 54 -5.73 7.00 17.02
CA ILE A 54 -5.04 8.05 17.78
C ILE A 54 -5.91 8.38 18.99
N TYR A 55 -5.29 8.64 20.14
CA TYR A 55 -5.99 9.01 21.37
C TYR A 55 -6.95 10.19 21.13
N PRO A 56 -8.28 9.98 21.25
CA PRO A 56 -9.27 10.91 20.71
C PRO A 56 -9.63 12.06 21.66
N VAL A 57 -9.42 11.90 22.97
CA VAL A 57 -9.92 12.83 24.00
C VAL A 57 -9.57 14.31 23.75
N PRO A 58 -8.33 14.69 23.33
CA PRO A 58 -8.03 16.08 23.04
C PRO A 58 -8.82 16.64 21.86
N TYR A 59 -9.14 15.79 20.88
CA TYR A 59 -9.91 16.14 19.70
C TYR A 59 -11.41 16.25 20.01
N GLU A 60 -11.94 15.33 20.82
CA GLU A 60 -13.32 15.35 21.30
C GLU A 60 -13.59 16.60 22.15
N ALA A 61 -12.71 16.90 23.10
CA ALA A 61 -12.83 18.09 23.94
C ALA A 61 -12.76 19.39 23.12
N ALA A 62 -11.88 19.45 22.10
CA ALA A 62 -11.79 20.61 21.22
C ALA A 62 -13.06 20.82 20.38
N LEU A 63 -13.68 19.72 19.92
CA LEU A 63 -14.94 19.77 19.16
C LEU A 63 -16.11 20.23 20.05
N GLU A 64 -16.19 19.74 21.28
CA GLU A 64 -17.21 20.16 22.25
C GLU A 64 -17.07 21.64 22.62
N HIS A 65 -15.83 22.12 22.81
CA HIS A 65 -15.58 23.49 23.20
C HIS A 65 -15.79 24.51 22.06
N ASN A 66 -15.58 24.09 20.81
CA ASN A 66 -15.74 24.95 19.63
C ASN A 66 -16.67 24.30 18.60
N PRO A 67 -17.98 24.23 18.89
CA PRO A 67 -18.96 23.82 17.89
C PRO A 67 -18.98 24.90 16.80
N ILE A 68 -18.70 24.46 15.57
CA ILE A 68 -18.81 25.28 14.36
C ILE A 68 -20.24 25.84 14.24
#